data_AF-A9G7W0-F1
#
_entry.id   AF-A9G7W0-F1
#
_cell.length_a   1.000
_cell.length_b   1.000
_cell.length_c   1.000
_cell.angle_alpha   90.00
_cell.angle_beta   90.00
_cell.angle_gamma   90.00
#
_symmetry.space_group_name_H-M   'P 1'
#
loop_
_entity.id
_entity.type
_entity.pdbx_description
1 polymer ?
#
loop_
_entity_poly.entity_id
_entity_poly.type
_entity_poly.pdbx_seq_one_letter_code
_entity_poly.pdbx_strand_id
1 'polypeptide(L)'
;MSGFVVWFTGLSGAGKSTLAAMLSAELRARSVHVEVLDGDEVRTNLSKGLGFSKEDRDTNIRRIGYVAKLIARSGACAMTAAISPYKAIRDEQRAQIPHFVEVFCSCEIPVLAERDAKGLYKKALAGEIKNFTGIDDPYEAPESPEVVVDTGKETKEESLAKILAKLEELGYVPRRGAAVAVSGAAAAGAAAGGARGLIAPHGGELVNRWVEGAAKASLAERAKGLPVIELDERTESDVEMIAIGAFSPLRGFMNSKDYLRVVREMRLESGLPWSMPITLAVSEQAAEGLRVGSEAALRARDGRIVAVIELSDKWRPNKELEAQEVFRTTETKHPGVAYLMSTGPVYLGGEIRVLERPVDSAFPAYDRSPATTRAYFAEKGWRRIVGFQTRNPIHRAHEFITKTALEICDGLMIHPLVGATKSDDIPADVRMRCYEELIAKYYVKDRVLLSIYPAAMRYAGPREAIFHALARKNYGCSHFIVGRDHAGVGSYYGTYDAQEIFNAFSPGELGITTLNFENAFYSTVVGAMATAKTAPGDASTQVNLSGTKVRELLQRGELPPPEFSRPEVARILIESMRSSS
;
A
#
# COMPACT_ATOMS: atom_id res chain seq x y z
N MET A 1 -25.88 -13.37 -9.49
CA MET A 1 -26.49 -13.57 -8.15
C MET A 1 -27.28 -12.33 -7.80
N SER A 2 -28.42 -12.45 -7.12
CA SER A 2 -29.06 -11.29 -6.51
C SER A 2 -28.19 -10.78 -5.36
N GLY A 3 -28.14 -9.47 -5.15
CA GLY A 3 -27.47 -8.92 -3.98
C GLY A 3 -28.28 -9.21 -2.72
N PHE A 4 -27.59 -9.25 -1.59
CA PHE A 4 -28.13 -9.66 -0.30
C PHE A 4 -27.52 -8.84 0.84
N VAL A 5 -28.10 -8.95 2.03
CA VAL A 5 -27.61 -8.23 3.21
C VAL A 5 -27.26 -9.19 4.31
N VAL A 6 -26.05 -9.07 4.86
CA VAL A 6 -25.64 -9.74 6.09
C VAL A 6 -25.67 -8.74 7.23
N TRP A 7 -26.67 -8.88 8.08
CA TRP A 7 -26.94 -7.98 9.19
C TRP A 7 -26.40 -8.57 10.49
N PHE A 8 -25.18 -8.17 10.88
CA PHE A 8 -24.64 -8.54 12.18
C PHE A 8 -25.29 -7.69 13.27
N THR A 9 -25.91 -8.34 14.25
CA THR A 9 -26.49 -7.72 15.44
C THR A 9 -25.92 -8.35 16.72
N GLY A 10 -25.85 -7.58 17.80
CA GLY A 10 -25.27 -8.02 19.06
C GLY A 10 -24.73 -6.85 19.88
N LEU A 11 -24.44 -7.12 21.15
CA LEU A 11 -23.87 -6.14 22.08
C LEU A 11 -22.51 -5.59 21.61
N SER A 12 -22.09 -4.45 22.16
CA SER A 12 -20.77 -3.88 21.88
C SER A 12 -19.67 -4.90 22.22
N GLY A 13 -18.62 -5.00 21.40
CA GLY A 13 -17.56 -5.99 21.64
C GLY A 13 -17.92 -7.46 21.37
N ALA A 14 -19.15 -7.80 20.98
CA ALA A 14 -19.58 -9.17 20.64
C ALA A 14 -18.97 -9.71 19.32
N GLY A 15 -17.90 -9.13 18.78
CA GLY A 15 -17.20 -9.65 17.61
C GLY A 15 -17.80 -9.31 16.24
N LYS A 16 -18.89 -8.52 16.15
CA LYS A 16 -19.55 -8.15 14.89
C LYS A 16 -18.59 -7.64 13.81
N SER A 17 -17.81 -6.60 14.08
CA SER A 17 -16.88 -6.01 13.10
C SER A 17 -15.76 -6.98 12.70
N THR A 18 -15.32 -7.83 13.63
CA THR A 18 -14.32 -8.87 13.35
C THR A 18 -14.88 -9.92 12.39
N LEU A 19 -16.09 -10.43 12.65
CA LEU A 19 -16.74 -11.41 11.78
C LEU A 19 -17.12 -10.80 10.43
N ALA A 20 -17.57 -9.55 10.39
CA ALA A 20 -17.83 -8.84 9.14
C ALA A 20 -16.56 -8.68 8.29
N ALA A 21 -15.42 -8.34 8.89
CA ALA A 21 -14.15 -8.25 8.19
C ALA A 21 -13.68 -9.62 7.65
N MET A 22 -13.78 -10.68 8.47
CA MET A 22 -13.43 -12.04 8.05
C MET A 22 -14.34 -12.57 6.94
N LEU A 23 -15.64 -12.35 7.06
CA LEU A 23 -16.62 -12.73 6.03
C LEU A 23 -16.42 -11.93 4.74
N SER A 24 -16.18 -10.62 4.84
CA SER A 24 -15.90 -9.76 3.69
C SER A 24 -14.69 -10.27 2.89
N ALA A 25 -13.59 -10.62 3.58
CA ALA A 25 -12.42 -11.20 2.94
C ALA A 25 -12.74 -12.52 2.21
N GLU A 26 -13.48 -13.43 2.85
CA GLU A 26 -13.85 -14.72 2.25
C GLU A 26 -14.79 -14.56 1.05
N LEU A 27 -15.82 -13.71 1.16
CA LEU A 27 -16.76 -13.47 0.07
C LEU A 27 -16.09 -12.79 -1.13
N ARG A 28 -15.19 -11.84 -0.89
CA ARG A 28 -14.37 -11.22 -1.95
C ARG A 28 -13.47 -12.25 -2.64
N ALA A 29 -12.86 -13.18 -1.89
CA ALA A 29 -12.09 -14.28 -2.45
C ALA A 29 -12.96 -15.24 -3.32
N ARG A 30 -14.28 -15.27 -3.09
CA ARG A 30 -15.26 -15.98 -3.92
C ARG A 30 -15.88 -15.10 -5.02
N SER A 31 -15.26 -13.96 -5.33
CA SER A 31 -15.72 -13.01 -6.34
C SER A 31 -17.12 -12.43 -6.09
N VAL A 32 -17.55 -12.38 -4.82
CA VAL A 32 -18.74 -11.63 -4.41
C VAL A 32 -18.30 -10.19 -4.14
N HIS A 33 -18.97 -9.21 -4.77
CA HIS A 33 -18.76 -7.80 -4.46
C HIS A 33 -19.37 -7.48 -3.09
N VAL A 34 -18.55 -7.02 -2.15
CA VAL A 34 -18.95 -6.75 -0.75
C VAL A 34 -18.66 -5.31 -0.38
N GLU A 35 -19.69 -4.63 0.13
CA GLU A 35 -19.59 -3.32 0.76
C GLU A 35 -19.92 -3.43 2.26
N VAL A 36 -19.01 -2.97 3.12
CA VAL A 36 -19.18 -3.00 4.57
C VAL A 36 -19.61 -1.62 5.05
N LEU A 37 -20.79 -1.53 5.66
CA LEU A 37 -21.27 -0.33 6.33
C LEU A 37 -20.66 -0.26 7.73
N ASP A 38 -19.43 0.22 7.79
CA ASP A 38 -18.68 0.38 9.03
C ASP A 38 -19.36 1.39 9.98
N GLY A 39 -19.39 1.06 11.28
CA GLY A 39 -20.10 1.86 12.28
C GLY A 39 -19.55 3.28 12.43
N ASP A 40 -18.23 3.46 12.34
CA ASP A 40 -17.57 4.76 12.49
C ASP A 40 -17.71 5.60 11.22
N GLU A 41 -17.63 4.98 10.03
CA GLU A 41 -17.90 5.65 8.76
C GLU A 41 -19.37 6.07 8.64
N VAL A 42 -20.31 5.18 8.98
CA VAL A 42 -21.74 5.49 9.04
C VAL A 42 -21.98 6.63 10.03
N ARG A 43 -21.33 6.60 11.20
CA ARG A 43 -21.49 7.66 12.21
C ARG A 43 -20.99 9.01 11.70
N THR A 44 -19.87 9.01 10.98
CA THR A 44 -19.25 10.23 10.44
C THR A 44 -20.07 10.83 9.30
N ASN A 45 -20.53 9.98 8.36
CA ASN A 45 -21.07 10.43 7.08
C ASN A 45 -22.60 10.40 7.01
N LEU A 46 -23.24 9.42 7.66
CA LEU A 46 -24.69 9.22 7.58
C LEU A 46 -25.42 9.58 8.86
N SER A 47 -24.76 9.55 10.02
CA SER A 47 -25.40 9.70 11.33
C SER A 47 -24.82 10.83 12.18
N LYS A 48 -24.13 11.78 11.53
CA LYS A 48 -23.66 13.00 12.16
C LYS A 48 -24.85 13.75 12.80
N GLY A 49 -24.71 14.12 14.07
CA GLY A 49 -25.74 14.81 14.84
C GLY A 49 -26.73 13.90 15.59
N LEU A 50 -26.75 12.59 15.32
CA LEU A 50 -27.58 11.66 16.09
C LEU A 50 -26.95 11.38 17.47
N GLY A 51 -27.78 11.43 18.51
CA GLY A 51 -27.44 11.08 19.88
C GLY A 51 -27.47 9.57 20.14
N PHE A 52 -27.77 9.21 21.39
CA PHE A 52 -27.87 7.81 21.85
C PHE A 52 -29.28 7.45 22.37
N SER A 53 -30.26 8.32 22.14
CA SER A 53 -31.66 8.03 22.48
C SER A 53 -32.19 6.86 21.65
N LYS A 54 -33.30 6.25 22.09
CA LYS A 54 -33.99 5.23 21.31
C LYS A 54 -34.33 5.72 19.89
N GLU A 55 -34.84 6.93 19.75
CA GLU A 55 -35.22 7.52 18.46
C GLU A 55 -34.01 7.76 17.55
N ASP A 56 -32.88 8.21 18.10
CA ASP A 56 -31.63 8.37 17.37
C ASP A 56 -31.12 7.02 16.85
N ARG A 57 -31.17 5.98 17.70
CA ARG A 57 -30.76 4.62 17.35
C ARG A 57 -31.63 4.05 16.25
N ASP A 58 -32.96 4.20 16.38
CA ASP A 58 -33.92 3.77 15.36
C ASP A 58 -33.66 4.49 14.03
N THR A 59 -33.41 5.80 14.06
CA THR A 59 -33.06 6.59 12.87
C THR A 59 -31.75 6.14 12.24
N ASN A 60 -30.72 5.90 13.03
CA ASN A 60 -29.44 5.38 12.55
C ASN A 60 -29.62 4.02 11.85
N ILE A 61 -30.41 3.12 12.43
CA ILE A 61 -30.70 1.81 11.82
C ILE A 61 -31.47 1.95 10.50
N ARG A 62 -32.45 2.86 10.40
CA ARG A 62 -33.13 3.13 9.12
C ARG A 62 -32.19 3.67 8.04
N ARG A 63 -31.24 4.54 8.42
CA ARG A 63 -30.23 5.07 7.47
C ARG A 63 -29.30 3.97 6.96
N ILE A 64 -28.82 3.11 7.86
CA ILE A 64 -28.03 1.92 7.49
C ILE A 64 -28.85 1.02 6.57
N GLY A 65 -30.09 0.70 6.93
CA GLY A 65 -30.96 -0.17 6.15
C GLY A 65 -31.27 0.38 4.75
N TYR A 66 -31.47 1.70 4.62
CA TYR A 66 -31.63 2.34 3.32
C TYR A 66 -30.40 2.14 2.41
N VAL A 67 -29.19 2.37 2.93
CA VAL A 67 -27.95 2.19 2.15
C VAL A 67 -27.71 0.70 1.85
N ALA A 68 -27.90 -0.18 2.82
CA ALA A 68 -27.78 -1.62 2.64
C ALA A 68 -28.72 -2.15 1.56
N LYS A 69 -29.95 -1.63 1.51
CA LYS A 69 -30.93 -1.94 0.46
C LYS A 69 -30.46 -1.50 -0.92
N LEU A 70 -29.84 -0.31 -1.04
CA LEU A 70 -29.33 0.17 -2.33
C LEU A 70 -28.18 -0.71 -2.83
N ILE A 71 -27.27 -1.10 -1.95
CA ILE A 71 -26.15 -2.01 -2.26
C ILE A 71 -26.67 -3.39 -2.67
N ALA A 72 -27.61 -3.97 -1.92
CA ALA A 72 -28.19 -5.27 -2.27
C ALA A 72 -28.93 -5.22 -3.63
N ARG A 73 -29.63 -4.12 -3.91
CA ARG A 73 -30.31 -3.92 -5.20
C ARG A 73 -29.34 -3.77 -6.38
N SER A 74 -28.10 -3.33 -6.17
CA SER A 74 -27.09 -3.27 -7.23
C SER A 74 -26.41 -4.61 -7.52
N GLY A 75 -26.78 -5.68 -6.79
CA GLY A 75 -26.22 -7.02 -6.96
C GLY A 75 -25.06 -7.34 -6.03
N ALA A 76 -24.67 -6.42 -5.13
CA ALA A 76 -23.61 -6.62 -4.16
C ALA A 76 -24.13 -7.18 -2.82
N CYS A 77 -23.22 -7.66 -1.98
CA CYS A 77 -23.48 -8.00 -0.59
C CYS A 77 -23.24 -6.78 0.30
N ALA A 78 -24.28 -6.28 0.97
CA ALA A 78 -24.12 -5.27 2.01
C ALA A 78 -23.88 -5.95 3.37
N MET A 79 -22.84 -5.56 4.11
CA MET A 79 -22.61 -6.03 5.47
C MET A 79 -22.77 -4.90 6.47
N THR A 80 -23.56 -5.12 7.53
CA THR A 80 -23.77 -4.11 8.58
C THR A 80 -23.31 -4.66 9.91
N ALA A 81 -22.51 -3.91 10.68
CA ALA A 81 -22.01 -4.33 12.00
C ALA A 81 -22.50 -3.44 13.16
N ALA A 82 -23.67 -2.82 13.00
CA ALA A 82 -24.28 -1.98 14.03
C ALA A 82 -24.86 -2.80 15.20
N ILE A 83 -25.00 -2.18 16.37
CA ILE A 83 -25.61 -2.87 17.53
C ILE A 83 -27.06 -3.27 17.23
N SER A 84 -27.85 -2.37 16.61
CA SER A 84 -29.27 -2.58 16.27
C SER A 84 -30.10 -3.17 17.44
N PRO A 85 -30.25 -2.42 18.55
CA PRO A 85 -30.69 -2.98 19.83
C PRO A 85 -32.15 -3.45 19.88
N TYR A 86 -33.06 -2.76 19.19
CA TYR A 86 -34.50 -3.03 19.30
C TYR A 86 -34.96 -3.97 18.18
N LYS A 87 -35.75 -4.98 18.54
CA LYS A 87 -36.29 -5.99 17.62
C LYS A 87 -37.19 -5.35 16.56
N ALA A 88 -38.07 -4.45 16.98
CA ALA A 88 -39.04 -3.80 16.08
C ALA A 88 -38.36 -3.12 14.88
N ILE A 89 -37.22 -2.45 15.07
CA ILE A 89 -36.53 -1.78 13.97
C ILE A 89 -35.77 -2.77 13.07
N ARG A 90 -35.25 -3.87 13.62
CA ARG A 90 -34.65 -4.94 12.82
C ARG A 90 -35.70 -5.66 11.97
N ASP A 91 -36.88 -5.93 12.54
CA ASP A 91 -38.02 -6.50 11.81
C ASP A 91 -38.49 -5.56 10.70
N GLU A 92 -38.53 -4.24 10.96
CA GLU A 92 -38.81 -3.21 9.94
C GLU A 92 -37.80 -3.30 8.78
N GLN A 93 -36.49 -3.40 9.07
CA GLN A 93 -35.47 -3.51 8.02
C GLN A 93 -35.57 -4.84 7.26
N ARG A 94 -35.77 -5.96 7.98
CA ARG A 94 -35.97 -7.29 7.39
C ARG A 94 -37.15 -7.31 6.41
N ALA A 95 -38.26 -6.66 6.75
CA ALA A 95 -39.43 -6.58 5.87
C ALA A 95 -39.17 -5.74 4.59
N GLN A 96 -38.24 -4.79 4.64
CA GLN A 96 -37.98 -3.86 3.53
C GLN A 96 -36.81 -4.25 2.62
N ILE A 97 -35.89 -5.07 3.12
CA ILE A 97 -34.65 -5.45 2.43
C ILE A 97 -34.79 -6.87 1.89
N PRO A 98 -34.69 -7.07 0.56
CA PRO A 98 -34.69 -8.42 0.00
C PRO A 98 -33.41 -9.17 0.39
N HIS A 99 -33.53 -10.49 0.54
CA HIS A 99 -32.39 -11.38 0.85
C HIS A 99 -31.64 -10.97 2.13
N PHE A 100 -32.39 -10.72 3.20
CA PHE A 100 -31.88 -10.33 4.51
C PHE A 100 -31.43 -11.54 5.34
N VAL A 101 -30.18 -11.54 5.79
CA VAL A 101 -29.58 -12.58 6.65
C VAL A 101 -29.14 -11.94 7.96
N GLU A 102 -29.89 -12.18 9.02
CA GLU A 102 -29.55 -11.72 10.37
C GLU A 102 -28.58 -12.70 11.03
N VAL A 103 -27.42 -12.18 11.43
CA VAL A 103 -26.40 -12.89 12.19
C VAL A 103 -26.39 -12.34 13.61
N PHE A 104 -26.91 -13.13 14.55
CA PHE A 104 -26.87 -12.77 15.97
C PHE A 104 -25.54 -13.19 16.59
N CYS A 105 -24.70 -12.20 16.88
CA CYS A 105 -23.49 -12.36 17.66
C CYS A 105 -23.83 -12.33 19.16
N SER A 106 -24.19 -13.50 19.69
CA SER A 106 -24.46 -13.69 21.11
C SER A 106 -23.15 -13.66 21.92
N CYS A 107 -23.16 -12.95 23.04
CA CYS A 107 -22.09 -12.98 24.03
C CYS A 107 -22.61 -12.41 25.35
N GLU A 108 -22.39 -13.13 26.44
CA GLU A 108 -22.78 -12.70 27.78
C GLU A 108 -21.97 -11.46 28.22
N ILE A 109 -22.63 -10.55 28.94
CA ILE A 109 -22.03 -9.28 29.40
C ILE A 109 -20.75 -9.49 30.23
N PRO A 110 -20.65 -10.46 31.16
CA PRO A 110 -19.41 -10.71 31.88
C PRO A 110 -18.20 -10.94 30.97
N VAL A 111 -18.36 -11.70 29.89
CA VAL A 111 -17.30 -11.98 28.91
C VAL A 111 -16.96 -10.70 28.12
N LEU A 112 -17.96 -9.89 27.78
CA LEU A 112 -17.75 -8.61 27.09
C LEU A 112 -17.02 -7.59 27.97
N ALA A 113 -17.37 -7.54 29.26
CA ALA A 113 -16.75 -6.68 30.26
C ALA A 113 -15.30 -7.10 30.57
N GLU A 114 -14.98 -8.40 30.45
CA GLU A 114 -13.60 -8.90 30.54
C GLU A 114 -12.78 -8.50 29.30
N ARG A 115 -13.36 -8.62 28.10
CA ARG A 115 -12.69 -8.25 26.84
C ARG A 115 -12.39 -6.76 26.74
N ASP A 116 -13.31 -5.93 27.24
CA ASP A 116 -13.43 -4.46 27.21
C ASP A 116 -12.26 -3.63 26.63
N ALA A 117 -11.90 -3.89 25.36
CA ALA A 117 -10.70 -3.33 24.75
C ALA A 117 -10.70 -1.80 24.65
N LYS A 118 -11.88 -1.18 24.68
CA LYS A 118 -12.08 0.28 24.64
C LYS A 118 -12.45 0.87 26.02
N GLY A 119 -12.51 0.07 27.07
CA GLY A 119 -12.89 0.52 28.42
C GLY A 119 -14.34 1.01 28.53
N LEU A 120 -15.22 0.61 27.60
CA LEU A 120 -16.59 1.10 27.51
C LEU A 120 -17.50 0.43 28.55
N TYR A 121 -17.34 -0.87 28.77
CA TYR A 121 -18.12 -1.58 29.79
C TYR A 121 -17.78 -1.10 31.19
N LYS A 122 -16.48 -0.90 31.48
CA LYS A 122 -16.03 -0.33 32.75
C LYS A 122 -16.67 1.02 33.04
N LYS A 123 -16.71 1.92 32.05
CA LYS A 123 -17.32 3.26 32.18
C LYS A 123 -18.84 3.21 32.30
N ALA A 124 -19.50 2.34 31.54
CA ALA A 124 -20.95 2.15 31.61
C ALA A 124 -21.39 1.61 32.99
N LEU A 125 -20.68 0.60 33.52
CA LEU A 125 -20.92 0.03 34.85
C LEU A 125 -20.65 1.05 35.98
N ALA A 126 -19.67 1.95 35.79
CA ALA A 126 -19.43 3.08 36.70
C ALA A 126 -20.48 4.21 36.57
N GLY A 127 -21.39 4.13 35.60
CA GLY A 127 -22.42 5.13 35.34
C GLY A 127 -21.93 6.39 34.62
N GLU A 128 -20.69 6.39 34.12
CA GLU A 128 -20.06 7.50 33.38
C GLU A 128 -20.61 7.62 31.94
N ILE A 129 -21.01 6.50 31.34
CA ILE A 129 -21.71 6.47 30.05
C ILE A 129 -23.17 6.12 30.33
N LYS A 130 -24.08 7.00 29.93
CA LYS A 130 -25.54 6.77 29.99
C LYS A 130 -26.06 6.17 28.69
N ASN A 131 -27.19 5.46 28.78
CA ASN A 131 -27.88 4.81 27.67
C ASN A 131 -26.98 3.81 26.91
N PHE A 132 -26.16 3.06 27.64
CA PHE A 132 -25.30 2.02 27.11
C PHE A 132 -26.06 0.70 26.97
N THR A 133 -26.23 0.27 25.71
CA THR A 133 -26.99 -0.94 25.37
C THR A 133 -26.42 -2.18 26.06
N GLY A 134 -27.29 -2.90 26.76
CA GLY A 134 -26.99 -4.07 27.58
C GLY A 134 -26.74 -3.76 29.06
N ILE A 135 -26.54 -2.49 29.45
CA ILE A 135 -26.31 -2.10 30.85
C ILE A 135 -27.50 -1.29 31.39
N ASP A 136 -27.71 -0.07 30.90
CA ASP A 136 -28.80 0.83 31.29
C ASP A 136 -29.79 1.15 30.14
N ASP A 137 -29.58 0.54 28.96
CA ASP A 137 -30.50 0.54 27.81
C ASP A 137 -30.69 -0.91 27.30
N PRO A 138 -31.90 -1.39 26.98
CA PRO A 138 -32.11 -2.80 26.67
C PRO A 138 -31.53 -3.22 25.31
N TYR A 139 -31.15 -4.50 25.21
CA TYR A 139 -30.88 -5.18 23.96
C TYR A 139 -31.90 -6.31 23.78
N GLU A 140 -32.75 -6.19 22.77
CA GLU A 140 -33.77 -7.19 22.45
C GLU A 140 -33.15 -8.16 21.45
N ALA A 141 -32.76 -9.36 21.91
CA ALA A 141 -32.19 -10.39 21.05
C ALA A 141 -33.17 -10.81 19.93
N PRO A 142 -32.70 -11.15 18.72
CA PRO A 142 -33.58 -11.62 17.66
C PRO A 142 -34.14 -13.01 17.99
N GLU A 143 -35.45 -13.19 17.76
CA GLU A 143 -36.15 -14.45 18.03
C GLU A 143 -35.93 -15.50 16.93
N SER A 144 -35.69 -15.06 15.68
CA SER A 144 -35.50 -15.96 14.54
C SER A 144 -34.40 -15.45 13.59
N PRO A 145 -33.16 -15.28 14.06
CA PRO A 145 -32.04 -14.95 13.19
C PRO A 145 -31.69 -16.15 12.29
N GLU A 146 -31.19 -15.88 11.08
CA GLU A 146 -30.73 -16.93 10.17
C GLU A 146 -29.49 -17.66 10.71
N VAL A 147 -28.65 -16.96 11.48
CA VAL A 147 -27.44 -17.52 12.11
C VAL A 147 -27.30 -16.99 13.53
N VAL A 148 -27.01 -17.89 14.48
CA VAL A 148 -26.55 -17.54 15.83
C VAL A 148 -25.11 -18.00 16.00
N VAL A 149 -24.24 -17.09 16.44
CA VAL A 149 -22.86 -17.39 16.81
C VAL A 149 -22.63 -16.98 18.27
N ASP A 150 -22.28 -17.93 19.13
CA ASP A 150 -21.91 -17.66 20.53
C ASP A 150 -20.43 -17.27 20.59
N THR A 151 -20.15 -16.00 20.33
CA THR A 151 -18.77 -15.49 20.26
C THR A 151 -18.05 -15.52 21.60
N GLY A 152 -18.75 -15.82 22.71
CA GLY A 152 -18.14 -16.07 24.02
C GLY A 152 -17.58 -17.48 24.17
N LYS A 153 -18.09 -18.45 23.40
CA LYS A 153 -17.71 -19.86 23.46
C LYS A 153 -17.07 -20.40 22.19
N GLU A 154 -17.35 -19.78 21.05
CA GLU A 154 -16.85 -20.18 19.74
C GLU A 154 -15.62 -19.37 19.36
N THR A 155 -14.70 -20.02 18.65
CA THR A 155 -13.63 -19.34 17.94
C THR A 155 -14.20 -18.50 16.78
N LYS A 156 -13.42 -17.52 16.31
CA LYS A 156 -13.83 -16.65 15.20
C LYS A 156 -14.02 -17.46 13.92
N GLU A 157 -13.21 -18.50 13.73
CA GLU A 157 -13.23 -19.41 12.59
C GLU A 157 -14.48 -20.30 12.60
N GLU A 158 -14.89 -20.84 13.76
CA GLU A 158 -16.14 -21.59 13.91
C GLU A 158 -17.37 -20.71 13.63
N SER A 159 -17.38 -19.49 14.19
CA SER A 159 -18.44 -18.51 13.92
C SER A 159 -18.52 -18.16 12.43
N LEU A 160 -17.38 -17.90 11.78
CA LEU A 160 -17.31 -17.62 10.34
C LEU A 160 -17.85 -18.81 9.51
N ALA A 161 -17.46 -20.04 9.87
CA ALA A 161 -17.89 -21.25 9.18
C ALA A 161 -19.41 -21.43 9.22
N LYS A 162 -20.07 -21.15 10.36
CA LYS A 162 -21.54 -21.18 10.47
C LYS A 162 -22.21 -20.18 9.55
N ILE A 163 -21.68 -18.95 9.47
CA ILE A 163 -22.24 -17.91 8.61
C ILE A 163 -22.09 -18.30 7.13
N LEU A 164 -20.91 -18.76 6.72
CA LEU A 164 -20.66 -19.23 5.35
C LEU A 164 -21.57 -20.40 4.98
N ALA A 165 -21.72 -21.39 5.86
CA ALA A 165 -22.60 -22.53 5.63
C ALA A 165 -24.04 -22.08 5.39
N LYS A 166 -24.54 -21.09 6.14
CA LYS A 166 -25.89 -20.55 5.94
C LYS A 166 -26.03 -19.77 4.64
N LEU A 167 -25.03 -18.97 4.27
CA LEU A 167 -25.05 -18.25 2.99
C LEU A 167 -24.99 -19.19 1.78
N GLU A 168 -24.28 -20.31 1.90
CA GLU A 168 -24.26 -21.38 0.91
C GLU A 168 -25.60 -22.12 0.86
N GLU A 169 -26.21 -22.42 2.01
CA GLU A 169 -27.54 -23.05 2.11
C GLU A 169 -28.61 -22.18 1.44
N LEU A 170 -28.58 -20.87 1.66
CA LEU A 170 -29.50 -19.89 1.05
C LEU A 170 -29.21 -19.62 -0.44
N GLY A 171 -28.10 -20.14 -0.97
CA GLY A 171 -27.70 -19.93 -2.37
C GLY A 171 -27.18 -18.53 -2.69
N TYR A 172 -26.81 -17.74 -1.67
CA TYR A 172 -26.28 -16.37 -1.84
C TYR A 172 -24.78 -16.37 -2.12
N VAL A 173 -24.08 -17.45 -1.77
CA VAL A 173 -22.65 -17.61 -1.96
C VAL A 173 -22.40 -18.99 -2.57
N PRO A 174 -21.52 -19.11 -3.58
CA PRO A 174 -21.19 -20.41 -4.16
C PRO A 174 -20.47 -21.26 -3.12
N ARG A 175 -20.82 -22.55 -3.05
CA ARG A 175 -20.04 -23.53 -2.29
C ARG A 175 -18.61 -23.55 -2.81
N ARG A 176 -17.65 -23.71 -1.90
CA ARG A 176 -16.25 -23.86 -2.27
C ARG A 176 -16.11 -25.05 -3.24
N GLY A 177 -15.70 -24.78 -4.48
CA GLY A 177 -15.54 -25.78 -5.54
C GLY A 177 -16.75 -26.00 -6.47
N ALA A 178 -17.89 -25.35 -6.24
CA ALA A 178 -19.00 -25.36 -7.21
C ALA A 178 -18.67 -24.43 -8.38
N ALA A 179 -18.32 -25.00 -9.54
CA ALA A 179 -18.09 -24.26 -10.77
C ALA A 179 -19.36 -23.51 -11.18
N VAL A 180 -19.37 -22.18 -11.04
CA VAL A 180 -20.42 -21.34 -11.60
C VAL A 180 -20.21 -21.29 -13.11
N ALA A 181 -21.01 -22.04 -13.85
CA ALA A 181 -21.12 -21.92 -15.29
C ALA A 181 -21.80 -20.59 -15.63
N VAL A 182 -21.01 -19.53 -15.80
CA VAL A 182 -21.45 -18.33 -16.51
C VAL A 182 -20.48 -18.09 -17.66
N SER A 183 -21.03 -18.21 -18.85
CA SER A 183 -20.45 -17.83 -20.13
C SER A 183 -20.05 -16.35 -20.14
N GLY A 184 -18.81 -16.06 -20.52
CA GLY A 184 -18.40 -14.73 -20.98
C GLY A 184 -17.37 -14.02 -20.07
N ALA A 185 -16.22 -13.75 -20.68
CA ALA A 185 -15.09 -12.93 -20.19
C ALA A 185 -14.34 -13.45 -18.95
N ALA A 186 -13.14 -13.95 -19.20
CA ALA A 186 -12.25 -14.57 -18.25
C ALA A 186 -11.76 -13.61 -17.16
N ALA A 187 -12.11 -13.92 -15.91
CA ALA A 187 -11.32 -13.56 -14.73
C ALA A 187 -10.80 -14.87 -14.13
N ALA A 188 -9.63 -15.30 -14.60
CA ALA A 188 -8.94 -16.46 -14.06
C ALA A 188 -8.35 -16.14 -12.67
N GLY A 189 -8.60 -17.04 -11.72
CA GLY A 189 -8.22 -16.90 -10.32
C GLY A 189 -6.75 -16.58 -10.07
N ALA A 190 -6.53 -15.66 -9.13
CA ALA A 190 -5.24 -15.25 -8.63
C ALA A 190 -4.61 -16.31 -7.73
N ALA A 191 -4.07 -17.35 -8.35
CA ALA A 191 -2.87 -18.08 -7.89
C ALA A 191 -2.06 -18.58 -9.10
N ALA A 192 -2.19 -17.91 -10.25
CA ALA A 192 -1.45 -18.25 -11.46
C ALA A 192 0.02 -17.81 -11.29
N GLY A 193 0.88 -18.79 -10.98
CA GLY A 193 2.32 -18.63 -11.04
C GLY A 193 2.73 -18.14 -12.42
N GLY A 194 3.43 -17.02 -12.46
CA GLY A 194 4.14 -16.58 -13.66
C GLY A 194 5.23 -17.60 -14.05
N ALA A 195 5.82 -17.40 -15.22
CA ALA A 195 6.87 -18.26 -15.77
C ALA A 195 7.78 -18.86 -14.67
N ARG A 196 7.73 -20.19 -14.52
CA ARG A 196 8.56 -21.00 -13.62
C ARG A 196 8.49 -20.66 -12.11
N GLY A 197 7.36 -20.18 -11.61
CA GLY A 197 7.07 -20.14 -10.16
C GLY A 197 7.46 -18.84 -9.44
N LEU A 198 7.83 -17.80 -10.18
CA LEU A 198 7.94 -16.43 -9.64
C LEU A 198 6.57 -15.75 -9.62
N ILE A 199 6.41 -14.77 -8.72
CA ILE A 199 5.26 -13.88 -8.65
C ILE A 199 5.02 -13.16 -10.00
N ALA A 200 3.77 -13.07 -10.44
CA ALA A 200 3.43 -12.32 -11.65
C ALA A 200 3.73 -10.81 -11.49
N PRO A 201 4.14 -10.11 -12.56
CA PRO A 201 4.20 -8.66 -12.57
C PRO A 201 2.85 -8.03 -12.17
N HIS A 202 2.89 -6.78 -11.71
CA HIS A 202 1.66 -6.04 -11.45
C HIS A 202 0.95 -5.75 -12.78
N GLY A 203 -0.32 -6.18 -12.90
CA GLY A 203 -1.05 -6.23 -14.16
C GLY A 203 -0.86 -7.51 -14.99
N GLY A 204 -0.09 -8.49 -14.49
CA GLY A 204 0.08 -9.81 -15.12
C GLY A 204 1.21 -9.91 -16.15
N GLU A 205 1.60 -8.79 -16.76
CA GLU A 205 2.67 -8.72 -17.75
C GLU A 205 3.68 -7.63 -17.39
N LEU A 206 4.96 -7.88 -17.69
CA LEU A 206 6.01 -6.89 -17.54
C LEU A 206 6.04 -6.01 -18.78
N VAL A 207 5.75 -4.73 -18.64
CA VAL A 207 5.86 -3.75 -19.71
C VAL A 207 7.31 -3.62 -20.16
N ASN A 208 7.51 -3.48 -21.47
CA ASN A 208 8.78 -3.10 -22.07
C ASN A 208 8.50 -2.01 -23.11
N ARG A 209 9.08 -0.81 -22.94
CA ARG A 209 8.92 0.30 -23.91
C ARG A 209 10.18 0.61 -24.71
N TRP A 210 11.21 -0.22 -24.63
CA TRP A 210 12.39 -0.10 -25.48
C TRP A 210 12.05 -0.37 -26.94
N VAL A 211 12.60 0.45 -27.82
CA VAL A 211 12.58 0.21 -29.26
C VAL A 211 13.98 -0.16 -29.71
N GLU A 212 14.09 -1.23 -30.48
CA GLU A 212 15.36 -1.82 -30.92
C GLU A 212 15.45 -1.93 -32.45
N GLY A 213 16.66 -2.20 -32.96
CA GLY A 213 16.90 -2.49 -34.37
C GLY A 213 16.41 -1.39 -35.34
N ALA A 214 15.85 -1.82 -36.47
CA ALA A 214 15.36 -0.91 -37.52
C ALA A 214 14.23 0.02 -37.04
N ALA A 215 13.39 -0.44 -36.11
CA ALA A 215 12.33 0.37 -35.53
C ALA A 215 12.90 1.53 -34.71
N LYS A 216 14.02 1.32 -33.99
CA LYS A 216 14.72 2.37 -33.25
C LYS A 216 15.25 3.44 -34.19
N ALA A 217 15.93 3.04 -35.27
CA ALA A 217 16.48 3.97 -36.26
C ALA A 217 15.37 4.79 -36.94
N SER A 218 14.27 4.14 -37.35
CA SER A 218 13.12 4.82 -37.96
C SER A 218 12.46 5.81 -37.00
N LEU A 219 12.26 5.42 -35.73
CA LEU A 219 11.68 6.29 -34.73
C LEU A 219 12.61 7.46 -34.37
N ALA A 220 13.92 7.24 -34.29
CA ALA A 220 14.90 8.29 -34.05
C ALA A 220 14.93 9.33 -35.18
N GLU A 221 14.89 8.91 -36.46
CA GLU A 221 14.79 9.84 -37.59
C GLU A 221 13.47 10.63 -37.56
N ARG A 222 12.34 9.95 -37.28
CA ARG A 222 11.04 10.62 -37.14
C ARG A 222 11.04 11.64 -35.99
N ALA A 223 11.67 11.31 -34.87
CA ALA A 223 11.69 12.15 -33.67
C ALA A 223 12.38 13.50 -33.89
N LYS A 224 13.33 13.62 -34.83
CA LYS A 224 14.01 14.89 -35.17
C LYS A 224 13.05 15.98 -35.67
N GLY A 225 11.91 15.59 -36.25
CA GLY A 225 10.89 16.50 -36.77
C GLY A 225 9.70 16.73 -35.84
N LEU A 226 9.68 16.11 -34.66
CA LEU A 226 8.57 16.24 -33.71
C LEU A 226 8.72 17.47 -32.81
N PRO A 227 7.60 18.02 -32.28
CA PRO A 227 7.65 18.93 -31.15
C PRO A 227 8.40 18.30 -29.98
N VAL A 228 9.20 19.09 -29.26
CA VAL A 228 10.06 18.62 -28.18
C VAL A 228 9.49 19.01 -26.82
N ILE A 229 9.50 18.06 -25.89
CA ILE A 229 9.19 18.25 -24.48
C ILE A 229 10.48 18.00 -23.68
N GLU A 230 10.91 18.99 -22.90
CA GLU A 230 12.04 18.84 -21.98
C GLU A 230 11.65 17.97 -20.78
N LEU A 231 12.51 17.02 -20.45
CA LEU A 231 12.42 16.26 -19.22
C LEU A 231 13.24 16.94 -18.11
N ASP A 232 12.73 16.84 -16.88
CA ASP A 232 13.47 17.09 -15.66
C ASP A 232 14.06 15.78 -15.10
N GLU A 233 14.83 15.87 -14.03
CA GLU A 233 15.48 14.71 -13.41
C GLU A 233 14.48 13.62 -12.95
N ARG A 234 13.29 14.01 -12.49
CA ARG A 234 12.26 13.06 -12.03
C ARG A 234 11.62 12.34 -13.22
N THR A 235 11.30 13.08 -14.27
CA THR A 235 10.67 12.55 -15.48
C THR A 235 11.65 11.75 -16.33
N GLU A 236 12.95 12.05 -16.31
CA GLU A 236 14.01 11.16 -16.80
C GLU A 236 13.95 9.79 -16.10
N SER A 237 13.89 9.80 -14.76
CA SER A 237 13.77 8.57 -13.97
C SER A 237 12.48 7.82 -14.29
N ASP A 238 11.35 8.51 -14.38
CA ASP A 238 10.05 7.89 -14.67
C ASP A 238 10.00 7.29 -16.10
N VAL A 239 10.61 7.94 -17.11
CA VAL A 239 10.77 7.38 -18.46
C VAL A 239 11.53 6.06 -18.40
N GLU A 240 12.66 6.00 -17.68
CA GLU A 240 13.40 4.75 -17.53
C GLU A 240 12.57 3.67 -16.81
N MET A 241 11.90 4.03 -15.71
CA MET A 241 11.13 3.07 -14.92
C MET A 241 9.95 2.48 -15.69
N ILE A 242 9.31 3.28 -16.55
CA ILE A 242 8.29 2.79 -17.49
C ILE A 242 8.95 1.90 -18.55
N ALA A 243 10.09 2.31 -19.12
CA ALA A 243 10.78 1.58 -20.18
C ALA A 243 11.17 0.15 -19.80
N ILE A 244 11.74 0.00 -18.60
CA ILE A 244 12.21 -1.30 -18.09
C ILE A 244 11.10 -2.14 -17.44
N GLY A 245 9.88 -1.62 -17.36
CA GLY A 245 8.74 -2.32 -16.75
C GLY A 245 8.69 -2.25 -15.22
N ALA A 246 9.55 -1.44 -14.58
CA ALA A 246 9.52 -1.26 -13.13
C ALA A 246 8.17 -0.68 -12.69
N PHE A 247 7.55 0.14 -13.54
CA PHE A 247 6.22 0.72 -13.33
C PHE A 247 5.08 -0.02 -14.03
N SER A 248 5.25 -1.30 -14.40
CA SER A 248 4.14 -2.10 -14.95
C SER A 248 2.91 -2.03 -14.02
N PRO A 249 1.69 -1.80 -14.54
CA PRO A 249 1.29 -1.93 -15.95
C PRO A 249 1.42 -0.65 -16.79
N LEU A 250 2.00 0.44 -16.27
CA LEU A 250 2.08 1.71 -17.01
C LEU A 250 2.93 1.55 -18.27
N ARG A 251 2.39 2.01 -19.41
CA ARG A 251 3.05 2.04 -20.73
C ARG A 251 3.57 3.43 -21.12
N GLY A 252 3.32 4.41 -20.26
CA GLY A 252 3.66 5.81 -20.44
C GLY A 252 3.13 6.64 -19.29
N PHE A 253 3.00 7.94 -19.51
CA PHE A 253 2.47 8.87 -18.52
C PHE A 253 0.94 8.77 -18.47
N MET A 254 0.38 8.85 -17.27
CA MET A 254 -1.06 8.66 -17.04
C MET A 254 -1.88 9.67 -17.85
N ASN A 255 -3.07 9.27 -18.30
CA ASN A 255 -4.10 10.21 -18.75
C ASN A 255 -4.89 10.75 -17.54
N SER A 256 -5.81 11.69 -17.78
CA SER A 256 -6.61 12.32 -16.73
C SER A 256 -7.48 11.35 -15.92
N LYS A 257 -7.94 10.23 -16.53
CA LYS A 257 -8.79 9.24 -15.87
C LYS A 257 -8.00 8.36 -14.91
N ASP A 258 -6.87 7.81 -15.37
CA ASP A 258 -5.93 7.08 -14.52
C ASP A 258 -5.44 7.99 -13.39
N TYR A 259 -5.03 9.20 -13.74
CA TYR A 259 -4.57 10.21 -12.78
C TYR A 259 -5.59 10.46 -11.67
N LEU A 260 -6.84 10.82 -12.02
CA LEU A 260 -7.84 11.21 -11.03
C LEU A 260 -8.20 10.06 -10.09
N ARG A 261 -8.29 8.83 -10.62
CA ARG A 261 -8.55 7.64 -9.80
C ARG A 261 -7.36 7.26 -8.94
N VAL A 262 -6.12 7.42 -9.42
CA VAL A 262 -4.94 7.19 -8.59
C VAL A 262 -4.91 8.20 -7.44
N VAL A 263 -5.17 9.48 -7.72
CA VAL A 263 -5.23 10.53 -6.70
C VAL A 263 -6.31 10.23 -5.66
N ARG A 264 -7.52 9.83 -6.06
CA ARG A 264 -8.65 9.65 -5.12
C ARG A 264 -8.77 8.26 -4.48
N GLU A 265 -8.45 7.22 -5.23
CA GLU A 265 -8.82 5.83 -4.90
C GLU A 265 -7.59 4.90 -4.81
N MET A 266 -6.39 5.39 -5.14
CA MET A 266 -5.18 4.57 -5.28
C MET A 266 -5.38 3.40 -6.26
N ARG A 267 -6.05 3.68 -7.39
CA ARG A 267 -6.34 2.71 -8.47
C ARG A 267 -6.24 3.35 -9.85
N LEU A 268 -5.82 2.56 -10.83
CA LEU A 268 -5.93 2.91 -12.25
C LEU A 268 -7.39 2.83 -12.75
N GLU A 269 -7.67 3.33 -13.95
CA GLU A 269 -8.98 3.17 -14.60
C GLU A 269 -9.37 1.69 -14.74
N SER A 270 -8.39 0.81 -14.96
CA SER A 270 -8.56 -0.65 -14.99
C SER A 270 -9.00 -1.27 -13.66
N GLY A 271 -8.97 -0.52 -12.55
CA GLY A 271 -9.25 -0.99 -11.20
C GLY A 271 -8.04 -1.58 -10.47
N LEU A 272 -6.91 -1.78 -11.15
CA LEU A 272 -5.67 -2.25 -10.55
C LEU A 272 -5.16 -1.26 -9.48
N PRO A 273 -4.73 -1.74 -8.30
CA PRO A 273 -4.11 -0.90 -7.27
C PRO A 273 -2.90 -0.12 -7.78
N TRP A 274 -2.90 1.19 -7.61
CA TRP A 274 -1.76 2.04 -7.94
C TRP A 274 -1.83 3.36 -7.16
N SER A 275 -0.83 3.68 -6.35
CA SER A 275 -0.95 4.73 -5.32
C SER A 275 -0.35 6.09 -5.68
N MET A 276 0.48 6.18 -6.71
CA MET A 276 1.25 7.40 -7.02
C MET A 276 1.02 7.88 -8.47
N PRO A 277 0.65 9.15 -8.71
CA PRO A 277 0.60 9.70 -10.06
C PRO A 277 1.97 9.65 -10.74
N ILE A 278 2.01 9.18 -11.99
CA ILE A 278 3.18 9.23 -12.88
C ILE A 278 2.81 10.09 -14.09
N THR A 279 3.17 11.37 -14.04
CA THR A 279 2.63 12.42 -14.90
C THR A 279 3.74 13.23 -15.57
N LEU A 280 3.51 13.68 -16.80
CA LEU A 280 4.41 14.57 -17.52
C LEU A 280 3.82 15.99 -17.55
N ALA A 281 4.39 16.89 -16.76
CA ALA A 281 3.92 18.26 -16.60
C ALA A 281 4.74 19.22 -17.46
N VAL A 282 4.08 20.12 -18.20
CA VAL A 282 4.70 21.10 -19.09
C VAL A 282 4.14 22.51 -18.87
N SER A 283 4.90 23.53 -19.29
CA SER A 283 4.44 24.92 -19.27
C SER A 283 3.29 25.14 -20.26
N GLU A 284 2.52 26.22 -20.08
CA GLU A 284 1.48 26.64 -21.05
C GLU A 284 2.05 26.75 -22.46
N GLN A 285 3.17 27.47 -22.58
CA GLN A 285 3.83 27.72 -23.85
C GLN A 285 4.25 26.40 -24.54
N ALA A 286 4.77 25.43 -23.77
CA ALA A 286 5.10 24.12 -24.32
C ALA A 286 3.83 23.33 -24.73
N ALA A 287 2.73 23.47 -24.00
CA ALA A 287 1.47 22.79 -24.28
C ALA A 287 0.70 23.34 -25.51
N GLU A 288 0.89 24.61 -25.88
CA GLU A 288 0.20 25.25 -27.03
C GLU A 288 0.48 24.54 -28.35
N GLY A 289 1.74 24.12 -28.58
CA GLY A 289 2.16 23.41 -29.80
C GLY A 289 1.78 21.94 -29.86
N LEU A 290 1.26 21.37 -28.77
CA LEU A 290 1.00 19.93 -28.63
C LEU A 290 -0.48 19.60 -28.84
N ARG A 291 -0.76 18.51 -29.55
CA ARG A 291 -2.13 18.07 -29.86
C ARG A 291 -2.33 16.62 -29.43
N VAL A 292 -3.51 16.32 -28.88
CA VAL A 292 -3.91 14.93 -28.63
C VAL A 292 -4.03 14.20 -29.98
N GLY A 293 -3.56 12.96 -30.04
CA GLY A 293 -3.44 12.15 -31.26
C GLY A 293 -2.15 12.38 -32.04
N SER A 294 -1.26 13.28 -31.60
CA SER A 294 0.06 13.48 -32.21
C SER A 294 1.19 12.92 -31.36
N GLU A 295 2.37 12.82 -31.95
CA GLU A 295 3.60 12.44 -31.26
C GLU A 295 4.40 13.67 -30.82
N ALA A 296 5.18 13.53 -29.75
CA ALA A 296 6.19 14.49 -29.33
C ALA A 296 7.47 13.76 -28.91
N ALA A 297 8.64 14.38 -29.15
CA ALA A 297 9.92 13.89 -28.69
C ALA A 297 10.16 14.30 -27.23
N LEU A 298 10.68 13.39 -26.42
CA LEU A 298 11.11 13.66 -25.05
C LEU A 298 12.62 13.83 -25.02
N ARG A 299 13.09 15.01 -24.60
CA ARG A 299 14.51 15.36 -24.55
C ARG A 299 15.01 15.37 -23.11
N ALA A 300 16.06 14.60 -22.84
CA ALA A 300 16.75 14.60 -21.55
C ALA A 300 17.54 15.91 -21.37
N ARG A 301 17.96 16.18 -20.13
CA ARG A 301 18.68 17.40 -19.73
C ARG A 301 20.04 17.55 -20.40
N ASP A 302 20.63 16.46 -20.88
CA ASP A 302 21.87 16.48 -21.66
C ASP A 302 21.67 16.81 -23.15
N GLY A 303 20.43 17.04 -23.57
CA GLY A 303 20.04 17.44 -24.92
C GLY A 303 19.69 16.30 -25.87
N ARG A 304 19.85 15.02 -25.47
CA ARG A 304 19.49 13.87 -26.31
C ARG A 304 17.98 13.65 -26.34
N ILE A 305 17.44 13.29 -27.52
CA ILE A 305 16.06 12.78 -27.63
C ILE A 305 16.07 11.31 -27.23
N VAL A 306 15.48 11.00 -26.09
CA VAL A 306 15.57 9.69 -25.45
C VAL A 306 14.32 8.85 -25.65
N ALA A 307 13.18 9.48 -25.94
CA ALA A 307 11.92 8.79 -26.16
C ALA A 307 10.96 9.61 -27.05
N VAL A 308 9.89 8.96 -27.50
CA VAL A 308 8.74 9.59 -28.17
C VAL A 308 7.48 9.22 -27.40
N ILE A 309 6.64 10.21 -27.09
CA ILE A 309 5.31 10.03 -26.51
C ILE A 309 4.24 10.13 -27.59
N GLU A 310 3.28 9.22 -27.57
CA GLU A 310 2.03 9.31 -28.35
C GLU A 310 0.94 9.90 -27.45
N LEU A 311 0.57 11.16 -27.69
CA LEU A 311 -0.30 11.91 -26.79
C LEU A 311 -1.75 11.42 -26.88
N SER A 312 -2.26 10.86 -25.79
CA SER A 312 -3.66 10.46 -25.66
C SER A 312 -4.49 11.46 -24.85
N ASP A 313 -3.85 12.33 -24.06
CA ASP A 313 -4.53 13.30 -23.21
C ASP A 313 -3.69 14.56 -22.95
N LYS A 314 -4.37 15.68 -22.73
CA LYS A 314 -3.79 16.99 -22.38
C LYS A 314 -4.78 17.76 -21.51
N TRP A 315 -4.47 17.96 -20.23
CA TRP A 315 -5.42 18.57 -19.29
C TRP A 315 -4.72 19.39 -18.20
N ARG A 316 -5.50 20.12 -17.41
CA ARG A 316 -5.04 20.84 -16.21
C ARG A 316 -5.44 20.04 -14.96
N PRO A 317 -4.48 19.56 -14.15
CA PRO A 317 -4.78 18.91 -12.89
C PRO A 317 -5.17 19.92 -11.80
N ASN A 318 -5.84 19.44 -10.75
CA ASN A 318 -5.94 20.17 -9.49
C ASN A 318 -4.76 19.76 -8.59
N LYS A 319 -3.71 20.57 -8.57
CA LYS A 319 -2.47 20.26 -7.84
C LYS A 319 -2.64 20.33 -6.33
N GLU A 320 -3.53 21.16 -5.83
CA GLU A 320 -3.84 21.23 -4.40
C GLU A 320 -4.53 19.95 -3.93
N LEU A 321 -5.46 19.41 -4.74
CA LEU A 321 -6.08 18.11 -4.48
C LEU A 321 -5.03 17.00 -4.48
N GLU A 322 -4.16 16.96 -5.50
CA GLU A 322 -3.08 15.97 -5.53
C GLU A 322 -2.14 16.11 -4.33
N ALA A 323 -1.76 17.34 -3.97
CA ALA A 323 -0.92 17.59 -2.81
C ALA A 323 -1.55 17.00 -1.53
N GLN A 324 -2.82 17.35 -1.29
CA GLN A 324 -3.55 16.92 -0.12
C GLN A 324 -3.77 15.40 -0.08
N GLU A 325 -4.15 14.79 -1.20
CA GLU A 325 -4.47 13.36 -1.24
C GLU A 325 -3.22 12.47 -1.23
N VAL A 326 -2.18 12.88 -1.95
CA VAL A 326 -0.95 12.08 -2.13
C VAL A 326 0.03 12.25 -0.97
N PHE A 327 0.24 13.49 -0.51
CA PHE A 327 1.22 13.83 0.52
C PHE A 327 0.61 14.15 1.88
N ARG A 328 -0.73 14.17 1.99
CA ARG A 328 -1.47 14.54 3.22
C ARG A 328 -1.19 15.96 3.72
N THR A 329 -0.67 16.82 2.84
CA THR A 329 -0.38 18.24 3.12
C THR A 329 -0.30 19.02 1.82
N THR A 330 -0.61 20.32 1.89
CA THR A 330 -0.38 21.27 0.79
C THR A 330 0.83 22.18 1.05
N GLU A 331 1.61 21.93 2.11
CA GLU A 331 2.78 22.75 2.45
C GLU A 331 3.95 22.50 1.50
N THR A 332 4.45 23.56 0.86
CA THR A 332 5.64 23.50 -0.01
C THR A 332 6.95 23.22 0.73
N LYS A 333 6.93 23.15 2.06
CA LYS A 333 8.04 22.62 2.85
C LYS A 333 8.20 21.10 2.68
N HIS A 334 7.13 20.38 2.34
CA HIS A 334 7.20 18.97 1.96
C HIS A 334 7.86 18.84 0.57
N PRO A 335 8.99 18.10 0.41
CA PRO A 335 9.72 18.05 -0.87
C PRO A 335 8.89 17.58 -2.06
N GLY A 336 7.99 16.61 -1.85
CA GLY A 336 7.07 16.14 -2.88
C GLY A 336 6.07 17.21 -3.35
N VAL A 337 5.59 18.05 -2.42
CA VAL A 337 4.66 19.15 -2.72
C VAL A 337 5.40 20.32 -3.37
N ALA A 338 6.60 20.64 -2.88
CA ALA A 338 7.48 21.64 -3.49
C ALA A 338 7.69 21.35 -4.98
N TYR A 339 8.05 20.10 -5.30
CA TYR A 339 8.18 19.64 -6.69
C TYR A 339 6.87 19.76 -7.46
N LEU A 340 5.76 19.25 -6.92
CA LEU A 340 4.46 19.29 -7.57
C LEU A 340 4.08 20.73 -7.97
N MET A 341 4.27 21.68 -7.06
CA MET A 341 3.97 23.10 -7.27
C MET A 341 4.96 23.78 -8.21
N SER A 342 6.20 23.31 -8.31
CA SER A 342 7.19 23.87 -9.26
C SER A 342 7.01 23.39 -10.70
N THR A 343 6.32 22.27 -10.93
CA THR A 343 6.09 21.77 -12.29
C THR A 343 5.10 22.62 -13.09
N GLY A 344 5.07 22.44 -14.41
CA GLY A 344 4.12 23.13 -15.29
C GLY A 344 2.63 22.81 -15.00
N PRO A 345 1.69 23.70 -15.39
CA PRO A 345 0.27 23.57 -15.07
C PRO A 345 -0.53 22.65 -16.01
N VAL A 346 0.08 22.16 -17.10
CA VAL A 346 -0.58 21.27 -18.07
C VAL A 346 0.07 19.89 -18.01
N TYR A 347 -0.75 18.86 -17.82
CA TYR A 347 -0.30 17.47 -17.83
C TYR A 347 -0.57 16.84 -19.20
N LEU A 348 0.37 16.01 -19.63
CA LEU A 348 0.34 15.23 -20.86
C LEU A 348 0.28 13.75 -20.49
N GLY A 349 -0.70 13.05 -21.07
CA GLY A 349 -0.88 11.61 -20.93
C GLY A 349 -0.66 10.92 -22.26
N GLY A 350 -0.07 9.73 -22.23
CA GLY A 350 0.26 9.01 -23.45
C GLY A 350 1.27 7.89 -23.25
N GLU A 351 1.23 6.90 -24.13
CA GLU A 351 2.23 5.84 -24.15
C GLU A 351 3.57 6.37 -24.67
N ILE A 352 4.68 5.83 -24.16
CA ILE A 352 6.03 6.21 -24.61
C ILE A 352 6.72 5.07 -25.35
N ARG A 353 7.65 5.41 -26.23
CA ARG A 353 8.59 4.48 -26.85
C ARG A 353 9.99 5.03 -26.66
N VAL A 354 10.87 4.27 -26.03
CA VAL A 354 12.16 4.75 -25.53
C VAL A 354 13.28 4.24 -26.44
N LEU A 355 14.07 5.18 -26.94
CA LEU A 355 15.18 4.96 -27.87
C LEU A 355 16.45 4.59 -27.11
N GLU A 356 16.74 5.33 -26.05
CA GLU A 356 17.96 5.18 -25.24
C GLU A 356 17.72 5.63 -23.80
N ARG A 357 18.63 5.29 -22.90
CA ARG A 357 18.51 5.66 -21.49
C ARG A 357 18.60 7.17 -21.33
N PRO A 358 17.69 7.79 -20.55
CA PRO A 358 17.75 9.21 -20.25
C PRO A 358 19.03 9.60 -19.51
N VAL A 359 19.45 8.77 -18.55
CA VAL A 359 20.63 9.01 -17.73
C VAL A 359 21.47 7.73 -17.67
N ASP A 360 22.79 7.87 -17.84
CA ASP A 360 23.72 6.77 -17.65
C ASP A 360 23.84 6.40 -16.17
N SER A 361 23.87 5.10 -15.89
CA SER A 361 23.98 4.61 -14.53
C SER A 361 25.37 4.86 -13.97
N ALA A 362 25.45 5.53 -12.81
CA ALA A 362 26.68 5.65 -12.04
C ALA A 362 27.16 4.29 -11.47
N PHE A 363 26.31 3.26 -11.48
CA PHE A 363 26.57 1.95 -10.88
C PHE A 363 26.19 0.79 -11.83
N PRO A 364 26.80 0.70 -13.02
CA PRO A 364 26.37 -0.25 -14.06
C PRO A 364 26.42 -1.72 -13.62
N ALA A 365 27.33 -2.09 -12.71
CA ALA A 365 27.42 -3.45 -12.16
C ALA A 365 26.19 -3.85 -11.30
N TYR A 366 25.45 -2.87 -10.79
CA TYR A 366 24.29 -3.02 -9.91
C TYR A 366 22.98 -2.66 -10.59
N ASP A 367 23.03 -2.18 -11.83
CA ASP A 367 21.87 -1.76 -12.60
C ASP A 367 21.22 -2.97 -13.27
N ARG A 368 20.09 -3.40 -12.72
CA ARG A 368 19.34 -4.55 -13.23
C ARG A 368 17.91 -4.14 -13.49
N SER A 369 17.41 -4.46 -14.68
CA SER A 369 15.99 -4.33 -14.97
C SER A 369 15.16 -5.38 -14.23
N PRO A 370 13.83 -5.19 -14.13
CA PRO A 370 12.91 -6.24 -13.72
C PRO A 370 13.07 -7.56 -14.48
N ALA A 371 13.31 -7.52 -15.80
CA ALA A 371 13.55 -8.73 -16.58
C ALA A 371 14.84 -9.45 -16.13
N THR A 372 15.93 -8.71 -15.91
CA THR A 372 17.21 -9.26 -15.47
C THR A 372 17.14 -9.83 -14.05
N THR A 373 16.47 -9.14 -13.12
CA THR A 373 16.31 -9.63 -11.74
C THR A 373 15.44 -10.88 -11.66
N ARG A 374 14.36 -10.95 -12.44
CA ARG A 374 13.54 -12.16 -12.57
C ARG A 374 14.32 -13.34 -13.13
N ALA A 375 15.11 -13.13 -14.18
CA ALA A 375 15.97 -14.16 -14.74
C ALA A 375 16.99 -14.67 -13.70
N TYR A 376 17.63 -13.75 -12.97
CA TYR A 376 18.55 -14.07 -11.88
C TYR A 376 17.88 -14.90 -10.77
N PHE A 377 16.69 -14.51 -10.32
CA PHE A 377 15.97 -15.27 -9.29
C PHE A 377 15.57 -16.67 -9.77
N ALA A 378 15.15 -16.80 -11.04
CA ALA A 378 14.84 -18.09 -11.63
C ALA A 378 16.07 -18.99 -11.73
N GLU A 379 17.22 -18.44 -12.12
CA GLU A 379 18.51 -19.15 -12.18
C GLU A 379 18.94 -19.64 -10.78
N LYS A 380 18.74 -18.82 -9.75
CA LYS A 380 18.98 -19.17 -8.34
C LYS A 380 17.96 -20.15 -7.77
N GLY A 381 16.85 -20.41 -8.46
CA GLY A 381 15.74 -21.22 -7.97
C GLY A 381 14.98 -20.58 -6.79
N TRP A 382 15.13 -19.27 -6.57
CA TRP A 382 14.41 -18.55 -5.52
C TRP A 382 12.94 -18.37 -5.89
N ARG A 383 12.04 -18.59 -4.94
CA ARG A 383 10.59 -18.40 -5.11
C ARG A 383 10.05 -17.33 -4.18
N ARG A 384 10.56 -17.27 -2.95
CA ARG A 384 10.25 -16.23 -1.97
C ARG A 384 11.40 -15.24 -1.91
N ILE A 385 11.23 -14.11 -2.59
CA ILE A 385 12.20 -13.01 -2.57
C ILE A 385 11.59 -11.85 -1.80
N VAL A 386 12.33 -11.30 -0.84
CA VAL A 386 11.97 -10.09 -0.10
C VAL A 386 12.73 -8.88 -0.64
N GLY A 387 12.00 -7.82 -0.99
CA GLY A 387 12.57 -6.53 -1.35
C GLY A 387 12.75 -5.61 -0.14
N PHE A 388 13.91 -4.97 -0.04
CA PHE A 388 14.19 -3.92 0.93
C PHE A 388 14.54 -2.60 0.23
N GLN A 389 13.62 -1.63 0.31
CA GLN A 389 13.83 -0.26 -0.14
C GLN A 389 14.72 0.48 0.86
N THR A 390 15.76 1.16 0.38
CA THR A 390 16.54 2.09 1.21
C THR A 390 17.06 3.28 0.41
N ARG A 391 17.25 4.41 1.09
CA ARG A 391 17.99 5.57 0.59
C ARG A 391 19.10 6.01 1.55
N ASN A 392 19.31 5.25 2.62
CA ASN A 392 20.24 5.53 3.71
C ASN A 392 21.19 4.35 3.88
N PRO A 393 22.39 4.55 4.46
CA PRO A 393 23.21 3.44 4.93
C PRO A 393 22.41 2.49 5.84
N ILE A 394 22.69 1.19 5.72
CA ILE A 394 22.06 0.16 6.56
C ILE A 394 22.77 0.15 7.91
N HIS A 395 22.02 0.44 8.97
CA HIS A 395 22.46 0.35 10.36
C HIS A 395 21.86 -0.92 11.02
N ARG A 396 22.12 -1.15 12.30
CA ARG A 396 21.81 -2.43 12.97
C ARG A 396 20.32 -2.79 12.98
N ALA A 397 19.42 -1.81 13.07
CA ALA A 397 17.97 -2.04 12.93
C ALA A 397 17.60 -2.54 11.54
N HIS A 398 18.13 -1.90 10.49
CA HIS A 398 17.93 -2.35 9.12
C HIS A 398 18.55 -3.74 8.87
N GLU A 399 19.74 -4.01 9.41
CA GLU A 399 20.38 -5.34 9.34
C GLU A 399 19.51 -6.42 10.02
N PHE A 400 18.92 -6.11 11.17
CA PHE A 400 18.06 -7.02 11.89
C PHE A 400 16.78 -7.38 11.11
N ILE A 401 16.05 -6.39 10.59
CA ILE A 401 14.77 -6.65 9.89
C ILE A 401 14.99 -7.39 8.57
N THR A 402 16.05 -7.08 7.84
CA THR A 402 16.39 -7.75 6.58
C THR A 402 16.84 -9.19 6.79
N LYS A 403 17.61 -9.48 7.85
CA LYS A 403 17.95 -10.85 8.25
C LYS A 403 16.74 -11.63 8.76
N THR A 404 15.87 -10.99 9.54
CA THR A 404 14.64 -11.63 10.02
C THR A 404 13.73 -12.01 8.85
N ALA A 405 13.62 -11.14 7.83
CA ALA A 405 12.87 -11.46 6.62
C ALA A 405 13.49 -12.58 5.78
N LEU A 406 14.83 -12.71 5.79
CA LEU A 406 15.54 -13.81 5.13
C LEU A 406 15.22 -15.19 5.73
N GLU A 407 14.84 -15.30 7.00
CA GLU A 407 14.49 -16.60 7.61
C GLU A 407 13.26 -17.26 6.96
N ILE A 408 12.38 -16.46 6.34
CA ILE A 408 11.16 -16.93 5.67
C ILE A 408 11.22 -16.80 4.14
N CYS A 409 12.33 -16.30 3.60
CA CYS A 409 12.53 -16.04 2.18
C CYS A 409 13.79 -16.76 1.66
N ASP A 410 13.79 -17.13 0.38
CA ASP A 410 14.95 -17.74 -0.26
C ASP A 410 16.07 -16.73 -0.51
N GLY A 411 15.72 -15.46 -0.70
CA GLY A 411 16.69 -14.40 -0.90
C GLY A 411 16.16 -12.99 -0.62
N LEU A 412 17.09 -12.07 -0.40
CA LEU A 412 16.88 -10.66 -0.12
C LEU A 412 17.40 -9.83 -1.28
N MET A 413 16.57 -8.95 -1.82
CA MET A 413 17.02 -7.88 -2.71
C MET A 413 17.14 -6.57 -1.93
N ILE A 414 18.37 -6.16 -1.63
CA ILE A 414 18.66 -4.82 -1.13
C ILE A 414 18.64 -3.88 -2.33
N HIS A 415 17.66 -2.97 -2.34
CA HIS A 415 17.29 -2.23 -3.53
C HIS A 415 17.37 -0.71 -3.29
N PRO A 416 18.58 -0.13 -3.18
CA PRO A 416 18.77 1.28 -2.87
C PRO A 416 18.29 2.22 -3.98
N LEU A 417 17.61 3.30 -3.58
CA LEU A 417 17.25 4.39 -4.48
C LEU A 417 18.47 5.26 -4.78
N VAL A 418 18.69 5.51 -6.08
CA VAL A 418 19.81 6.31 -6.59
C VAL A 418 19.41 7.40 -7.58
N GLY A 419 18.11 7.56 -7.87
CA GLY A 419 17.60 8.72 -8.60
C GLY A 419 17.53 9.98 -7.73
N ALA A 420 16.82 10.99 -8.21
CA ALA A 420 16.70 12.29 -7.53
C ALA A 420 16.30 12.15 -6.05
N THR A 421 17.12 12.73 -5.16
CA THR A 421 16.87 12.85 -3.73
C THR A 421 17.05 14.30 -3.28
N LYS A 422 16.60 14.62 -2.06
CA LYS A 422 16.87 15.92 -1.41
C LYS A 422 18.38 16.10 -1.17
N SER A 423 18.81 17.37 -1.07
CA SER A 423 20.22 17.76 -1.02
C SER A 423 20.98 17.33 0.25
N ASP A 424 20.30 17.05 1.36
CA ASP A 424 20.92 16.63 2.62
C ASP A 424 21.01 15.10 2.78
N ASP A 425 20.59 14.32 1.78
CA ASP A 425 20.79 12.87 1.78
C ASP A 425 22.26 12.50 1.48
N ILE A 426 22.73 11.39 2.05
CA ILE A 426 24.11 10.92 1.85
C ILE A 426 24.31 10.51 0.37
N PRO A 427 25.41 10.95 -0.28
CA PRO A 427 25.71 10.61 -1.68
C PRO A 427 25.61 9.12 -1.98
N ALA A 428 25.13 8.78 -3.18
CA ALA A 428 24.85 7.41 -3.57
C ALA A 428 26.11 6.53 -3.57
N ASP A 429 27.26 7.05 -3.99
CA ASP A 429 28.55 6.33 -4.01
C ASP A 429 28.99 5.93 -2.60
N VAL A 430 28.82 6.81 -1.62
CA VAL A 430 29.10 6.54 -0.21
C VAL A 430 28.17 5.46 0.32
N ARG A 431 26.87 5.55 0.01
CA ARG A 431 25.88 4.54 0.41
C ARG A 431 26.18 3.17 -0.20
N MET A 432 26.56 3.13 -1.47
CA MET A 432 26.93 1.88 -2.16
C MET A 432 28.14 1.21 -1.51
N ARG A 433 29.20 1.96 -1.19
CA ARG A 433 30.34 1.44 -0.43
C ARG A 433 29.91 0.85 0.93
N CYS A 434 28.98 1.52 1.63
CA CYS A 434 28.44 1.01 2.88
C CYS A 434 27.69 -0.32 2.70
N TYR A 435 26.90 -0.47 1.63
CA TYR A 435 26.17 -1.71 1.35
C TYR A 435 27.12 -2.85 0.99
N GLU A 436 28.11 -2.60 0.14
CA GLU A 436 29.12 -3.58 -0.26
C GLU A 436 29.88 -4.12 0.96
N GLU A 437 30.38 -3.22 1.81
CA GLU A 437 31.11 -3.56 3.03
C GLU A 437 30.25 -4.38 4.00
N LEU A 438 28.99 -3.98 4.18
CA LEU A 438 28.07 -4.67 5.06
C LEU A 438 27.72 -6.07 4.54
N ILE A 439 27.42 -6.20 3.24
CA ILE A 439 27.11 -7.49 2.60
C ILE A 439 28.33 -8.41 2.68
N ALA A 440 29.53 -7.89 2.38
CA ALA A 440 30.75 -8.68 2.35
C ALA A 440 31.09 -9.31 3.70
N LYS A 441 30.80 -8.61 4.81
CA LYS A 441 31.19 -9.04 6.16
C LYS A 441 30.07 -9.69 6.96
N TYR A 442 28.82 -9.32 6.71
CA TYR A 442 27.72 -9.64 7.64
C TYR A 442 26.55 -10.38 7.01
N TYR A 443 26.53 -10.61 5.69
CA TYR A 443 25.48 -11.39 5.02
C TYR A 443 26.03 -12.64 4.35
N VAL A 444 25.17 -13.65 4.20
CA VAL A 444 25.45 -14.80 3.33
C VAL A 444 25.31 -14.33 1.89
N LYS A 445 26.44 -14.22 1.18
CA LYS A 445 26.50 -13.64 -0.18
C LYS A 445 25.52 -14.30 -1.17
N ASP A 446 25.36 -15.62 -1.09
CA ASP A 446 24.44 -16.38 -1.95
C ASP A 446 22.96 -16.22 -1.56
N ARG A 447 22.61 -15.37 -0.60
CA ARG A 447 21.23 -15.07 -0.19
C ARG A 447 20.85 -13.60 -0.42
N VAL A 448 21.76 -12.78 -0.94
CA VAL A 448 21.55 -11.34 -1.08
C VAL A 448 21.91 -10.87 -2.48
N LEU A 449 20.99 -10.14 -3.09
CA LEU A 449 21.22 -9.37 -4.30
C LEU A 449 21.22 -7.88 -3.96
N LEU A 450 22.32 -7.19 -4.28
CA LEU A 450 22.37 -5.73 -4.32
C LEU A 450 22.06 -5.29 -5.76
N SER A 451 21.01 -4.48 -5.93
CA SER A 451 20.60 -3.91 -7.21
C SER A 451 20.14 -2.49 -7.00
N ILE A 452 20.47 -1.54 -7.86
CA ILE A 452 20.01 -0.14 -7.70
C ILE A 452 18.58 0.04 -8.21
N TYR A 453 17.89 1.03 -7.65
CA TYR A 453 16.59 1.52 -8.09
C TYR A 453 16.73 2.96 -8.61
N PRO A 454 16.71 3.19 -9.93
CA PRO A 454 16.95 4.53 -10.50
C PRO A 454 15.79 5.52 -10.35
N ALA A 455 14.68 5.14 -9.69
CA ALA A 455 13.55 6.05 -9.53
C ALA A 455 13.86 7.25 -8.61
N ALA A 456 13.13 8.34 -8.81
CA ALA A 456 13.17 9.49 -7.92
C ALA A 456 12.32 9.28 -6.65
N MET A 457 12.82 9.77 -5.52
CA MET A 457 12.11 9.76 -4.24
C MET A 457 11.01 10.83 -4.23
N ARG A 458 9.79 10.46 -3.81
CA ARG A 458 8.65 11.40 -3.71
C ARG A 458 8.41 11.90 -2.28
N TYR A 459 8.91 11.16 -1.30
CA TYR A 459 8.68 11.38 0.13
C TYR A 459 7.19 11.30 0.52
N ALA A 460 6.38 10.53 -0.21
CA ALA A 460 4.94 10.42 0.00
C ALA A 460 4.54 9.33 1.03
N GLY A 461 5.49 8.97 1.91
CA GLY A 461 5.29 8.10 3.06
C GLY A 461 4.38 6.89 2.76
N PRO A 462 3.13 6.89 3.28
CA PRO A 462 2.21 5.78 3.08
C PRO A 462 1.90 5.43 1.63
N ARG A 463 1.56 6.42 0.78
CA ARG A 463 1.27 6.12 -0.62
C ARG A 463 2.48 5.59 -1.36
N GLU A 464 3.66 6.10 -1.03
CA GLU A 464 4.90 5.65 -1.64
C GLU A 464 5.32 4.26 -1.16
N ALA A 465 4.88 3.80 0.02
CA ALA A 465 5.11 2.43 0.48
C ALA A 465 4.42 1.40 -0.43
N ILE A 466 3.17 1.64 -0.81
CA ILE A 466 2.45 0.80 -1.80
C ILE A 466 3.18 0.83 -3.14
N PHE A 467 3.56 2.02 -3.60
CA PHE A 467 4.27 2.18 -4.87
C PHE A 467 5.61 1.45 -4.89
N HIS A 468 6.39 1.53 -3.81
CA HIS A 468 7.62 0.76 -3.65
C HIS A 468 7.36 -0.75 -3.68
N ALA A 469 6.33 -1.24 -2.98
CA ALA A 469 5.97 -2.65 -2.98
C ALA A 469 5.59 -3.13 -4.39
N LEU A 470 4.76 -2.38 -5.12
CA LEU A 470 4.37 -2.70 -6.50
C LEU A 470 5.56 -2.67 -7.47
N ALA A 471 6.47 -1.70 -7.33
CA ALA A 471 7.71 -1.70 -8.09
C ALA A 471 8.53 -2.98 -7.80
N ARG A 472 8.70 -3.37 -6.53
CA ARG A 472 9.45 -4.60 -6.19
C ARG A 472 8.74 -5.87 -6.65
N LYS A 473 7.41 -5.89 -6.67
CA LYS A 473 6.62 -6.95 -7.33
C LYS A 473 7.03 -7.08 -8.79
N ASN A 474 7.20 -5.98 -9.52
CA ASN A 474 7.65 -6.02 -10.91
C ASN A 474 9.07 -6.56 -11.05
N TYR A 475 9.98 -6.28 -10.12
CA TYR A 475 11.31 -6.91 -10.05
C TYR A 475 11.29 -8.40 -9.66
N GLY A 476 10.13 -8.97 -9.31
CA GLY A 476 10.00 -10.38 -8.95
C GLY A 476 10.03 -10.66 -7.45
N CYS A 477 10.00 -9.63 -6.59
CA CYS A 477 9.83 -9.82 -5.15
C CYS A 477 8.41 -10.25 -4.81
N SER A 478 8.30 -11.38 -4.13
CA SER A 478 7.05 -11.88 -3.53
C SER A 478 6.71 -11.21 -2.19
N HIS A 479 7.72 -10.68 -1.51
CA HIS A 479 7.59 -10.05 -0.20
C HIS A 479 8.24 -8.66 -0.21
N PHE A 480 7.76 -7.75 0.62
CA PHE A 480 8.33 -6.41 0.76
C PHE A 480 8.36 -5.96 2.21
N ILE A 481 9.52 -5.49 2.67
CA ILE A 481 9.66 -4.95 4.03
C ILE A 481 9.08 -3.54 4.07
N VAL A 482 8.15 -3.31 4.99
CA VAL A 482 7.67 -1.97 5.34
C VAL A 482 8.09 -1.69 6.78
N GLY A 483 9.07 -0.79 6.93
CA GLY A 483 9.58 -0.39 8.23
C GLY A 483 8.76 0.73 8.88
N ARG A 484 9.28 1.24 9.99
CA ARG A 484 8.84 2.48 10.61
C ARG A 484 9.08 3.68 9.69
N ASP A 485 8.12 4.60 9.61
CA ASP A 485 8.22 5.87 8.85
C ASP A 485 8.70 5.66 7.40
N HIS A 486 8.23 4.58 6.76
CA HIS A 486 8.68 4.18 5.43
C HIS A 486 8.38 5.28 4.41
N ALA A 487 9.39 5.69 3.67
CA ALA A 487 9.31 6.79 2.70
C ALA A 487 8.84 8.15 3.27
N GLY A 488 8.79 8.31 4.59
CA GLY A 488 8.39 9.56 5.23
C GLY A 488 9.46 10.64 5.22
N VAL A 489 9.02 11.85 5.56
CA VAL A 489 9.86 13.05 5.72
C VAL A 489 9.30 13.94 6.83
N GLY A 490 10.18 14.47 7.67
CA GLY A 490 9.80 15.35 8.76
C GLY A 490 8.81 14.68 9.72
N SER A 491 7.70 15.35 10.00
CA SER A 491 6.62 14.87 10.86
C SER A 491 5.27 14.84 10.15
N TYR A 492 5.26 14.71 8.82
CA TYR A 492 4.04 14.74 8.01
C TYR A 492 3.20 13.45 8.10
N TYR A 493 3.80 12.35 8.56
CA TYR A 493 3.17 11.04 8.62
C TYR A 493 3.29 10.44 10.01
N GLY A 494 2.28 9.66 10.41
CA GLY A 494 2.36 8.85 11.61
C GLY A 494 3.39 7.73 11.46
N THR A 495 3.84 7.21 12.60
CA THR A 495 4.98 6.28 12.70
C THR A 495 4.76 4.98 11.88
N TYR A 496 3.51 4.52 11.78
CA TYR A 496 3.14 3.27 11.11
C TYR A 496 2.09 3.45 10.01
N ASP A 497 1.77 4.69 9.62
CA ASP A 497 0.79 4.97 8.57
C ASP A 497 1.14 4.25 7.26
N ALA A 498 2.44 4.10 6.97
CA ALA A 498 2.91 3.39 5.79
C ALA A 498 2.70 1.88 5.83
N GLN A 499 2.51 1.28 7.00
CA GLN A 499 2.10 -0.12 7.15
C GLN A 499 0.58 -0.23 7.06
N GLU A 500 -0.13 0.68 7.73
CA GLU A 500 -1.59 0.67 7.85
C GLU A 500 -2.29 0.95 6.51
N ILE A 501 -1.70 1.76 5.63
CA ILE A 501 -2.24 2.08 4.30
C ILE A 501 -2.51 0.83 3.44
N PHE A 502 -1.79 -0.27 3.67
CA PHE A 502 -2.02 -1.53 2.96
C PHE A 502 -3.39 -2.14 3.28
N ASN A 503 -3.99 -1.79 4.43
CA ASN A 503 -5.34 -2.22 4.82
C ASN A 503 -6.45 -1.58 3.98
N ALA A 504 -6.13 -0.54 3.17
CA ALA A 504 -7.06 0.02 2.19
C ALA A 504 -7.35 -0.93 1.02
N PHE A 505 -6.57 -2.01 0.89
CA PHE A 505 -6.74 -3.04 -0.13
C PHE A 505 -7.17 -4.36 0.50
N SER A 506 -7.90 -5.17 -0.26
CA SER A 506 -8.29 -6.49 0.19
C SER A 506 -7.06 -7.41 0.31
N PRO A 507 -7.05 -8.40 1.22
CA PRO A 507 -5.96 -9.38 1.29
C PRO A 507 -5.67 -10.02 -0.07
N GLY A 508 -4.40 -10.00 -0.49
CA GLY A 508 -3.95 -10.55 -1.77
C GLY A 508 -4.19 -9.65 -3.00
N GLU A 509 -4.92 -8.54 -2.88
CA GLU A 509 -5.26 -7.67 -4.00
C GLU A 509 -4.03 -7.02 -4.67
N LEU A 510 -3.07 -6.55 -3.88
CA LEU A 510 -1.79 -6.05 -4.39
C LEU A 510 -0.95 -7.18 -5.03
N GLY A 511 -1.22 -8.42 -4.64
CA GLY A 511 -0.51 -9.62 -5.06
C GLY A 511 0.91 -9.73 -4.53
N ILE A 512 1.36 -8.87 -3.62
CA ILE A 512 2.65 -8.93 -2.92
C ILE A 512 2.42 -8.93 -1.41
N THR A 513 3.17 -9.72 -0.67
CA THR A 513 3.06 -9.83 0.80
C THR A 513 3.94 -8.80 1.49
N THR A 514 3.37 -7.99 2.38
CA THR A 514 4.18 -7.09 3.22
C THR A 514 4.70 -7.79 4.47
N LEU A 515 5.93 -7.46 4.84
CA LEU A 515 6.54 -7.83 6.12
C LEU A 515 6.71 -6.54 6.93
N ASN A 516 5.73 -6.29 7.80
CA ASN A 516 5.66 -5.08 8.61
C ASN A 516 6.49 -5.26 9.89
N PHE A 517 7.55 -4.45 10.02
CA PHE A 517 8.40 -4.46 11.21
C PHE A 517 8.16 -3.21 12.05
N GLU A 518 8.00 -3.40 13.37
CA GLU A 518 8.03 -2.30 14.33
C GLU A 518 9.43 -1.68 14.42
N ASN A 519 9.55 -0.58 15.17
CA ASN A 519 10.83 0.04 15.45
C ASN A 519 11.81 -0.98 16.08
N ALA A 520 12.85 -1.36 15.35
CA ALA A 520 13.90 -2.24 15.87
C ALA A 520 15.01 -1.42 16.55
N PHE A 521 15.47 -1.90 17.69
CA PHE A 521 16.49 -1.28 18.53
C PHE A 521 17.36 -2.35 19.18
N TYR A 522 18.55 -1.99 19.64
CA TYR A 522 19.33 -2.87 20.50
C TYR A 522 18.80 -2.75 21.93
N SER A 523 18.39 -3.87 22.52
CA SER A 523 17.93 -3.92 23.91
C SER A 523 19.07 -4.38 24.82
N THR A 524 19.33 -3.61 25.88
CA THR A 524 20.30 -3.97 26.91
C THR A 524 19.79 -5.09 27.82
N VAL A 525 18.48 -5.35 27.84
CA VAL A 525 17.88 -6.44 28.62
C VAL A 525 18.17 -7.80 27.99
N VAL A 526 17.98 -7.90 26.66
CA VAL A 526 18.19 -9.16 25.92
C VAL A 526 19.60 -9.27 25.31
N GLY A 527 20.37 -8.19 25.30
CA GLY A 527 21.73 -8.15 24.73
C GLY A 527 21.77 -8.31 23.21
N ALA A 528 20.69 -7.94 22.51
CA ALA A 528 20.57 -8.11 21.06
C ALA A 528 19.61 -7.10 20.43
N MET A 529 19.55 -7.11 19.09
CA MET A 529 18.52 -6.40 18.34
C MET A 529 17.15 -7.03 18.59
N ALA A 530 16.14 -6.19 18.82
CA ALA A 530 14.78 -6.59 19.13
C ALA A 530 13.77 -5.50 18.72
N THR A 531 12.49 -5.78 18.92
CA THR A 531 11.40 -4.80 18.87
C THR A 531 10.64 -4.82 20.20
N ALA A 532 9.65 -3.94 20.36
CA ALA A 532 8.76 -3.96 21.53
C ALA A 532 7.96 -5.27 21.67
N LYS A 533 7.85 -6.07 20.58
CA LYS A 533 7.23 -7.41 20.61
C LYS A 533 8.13 -8.49 21.21
N THR A 534 9.45 -8.29 21.21
CA THR A 534 10.42 -9.38 21.50
C THR A 534 11.42 -9.06 22.60
N ALA A 535 11.48 -7.82 23.08
CA ALA A 535 12.28 -7.45 24.23
C ALA A 535 11.42 -6.73 25.29
N PRO A 536 11.47 -7.18 26.56
CA PRO A 536 10.89 -6.42 27.66
C PRO A 536 11.72 -5.16 27.94
N GLY A 537 11.12 -4.22 28.67
CA GLY A 537 11.76 -2.97 29.09
C GLY A 537 11.10 -1.73 28.49
N ASP A 538 11.67 -0.57 28.80
CA ASP A 538 11.24 0.73 28.32
C ASP A 538 12.36 1.43 27.55
N ALA A 539 12.15 2.69 27.16
CA ALA A 539 13.12 3.48 26.40
C ALA A 539 14.51 3.58 27.06
N SER A 540 14.63 3.48 28.39
CA SER A 540 15.92 3.51 29.09
C SER A 540 16.81 2.30 28.81
N THR A 541 16.19 1.19 28.36
CA THR A 541 16.86 -0.06 28.01
C THR A 541 17.15 -0.21 26.52
N GLN A 542 16.82 0.81 25.73
CA GLN A 542 16.96 0.79 24.27
C GLN A 542 18.12 1.69 23.83
N VAL A 543 19.07 1.13 23.09
CA VAL A 543 20.12 1.94 22.44
C VAL A 543 19.56 2.49 21.14
N ASN A 544 19.09 3.74 21.20
CA ASN A 544 18.58 4.49 20.06
C ASN A 544 19.36 5.81 19.92
N LEU A 545 19.85 6.10 18.72
CA LEU A 545 20.43 7.41 18.40
C LEU A 545 19.53 8.13 17.39
N SER A 546 19.27 9.41 17.64
CA SER A 546 18.61 10.26 16.64
C SER A 546 19.53 10.44 15.42
N GLY A 547 18.95 10.61 14.24
CA GLY A 547 19.73 10.86 13.02
C GLY A 547 20.66 12.07 13.14
N THR A 548 20.24 13.12 13.88
CA THR A 548 21.08 14.28 14.22
C THR A 548 22.28 13.88 15.07
N LYS A 549 22.07 13.07 16.12
CA LYS A 549 23.17 12.63 16.98
C LYS A 549 24.19 11.76 16.24
N VAL A 550 23.70 10.89 15.36
CA VAL A 550 24.57 10.08 14.49
C VAL A 550 25.42 10.99 13.59
N ARG A 551 24.81 12.00 12.95
CA ARG A 551 25.56 12.97 12.12
C ARG A 551 26.62 13.72 12.93
N GLU A 552 26.31 14.20 14.13
CA GLU A 552 27.28 14.87 15.01
C GLU A 552 28.48 13.99 15.39
N LEU A 553 28.25 12.69 15.65
CA LEU A 553 29.32 11.74 15.95
C LEU A 553 30.23 11.57 14.72
N LEU A 554 29.63 11.29 13.56
CA LEU A 554 30.35 11.06 12.32
C LEU A 554 31.15 12.30 11.87
N GLN A 555 30.59 13.50 11.99
CA GLN A 555 31.27 14.76 11.68
C GLN A 555 32.49 15.00 12.58
N ARG A 556 32.42 14.60 13.86
CA ARG A 556 33.56 14.66 14.80
C ARG A 556 34.57 13.52 14.60
N GLY A 557 34.31 12.59 13.68
CA GLY A 557 35.11 11.39 13.49
C GLY A 557 34.98 10.36 14.62
N GLU A 558 33.94 10.46 15.44
CA GLU A 558 33.62 9.52 16.51
C GLU A 558 32.73 8.39 15.96
N LEU A 559 33.06 7.15 16.31
CA LEU A 559 32.24 6.00 15.92
C LEU A 559 30.96 5.97 16.77
N PRO A 560 29.76 5.82 16.16
CA PRO A 560 28.57 5.42 16.89
C PRO A 560 28.78 4.07 17.58
N PRO A 561 28.03 3.76 18.66
CA PRO A 561 28.11 2.46 19.32
C PRO A 561 27.89 1.31 18.31
N PRO A 562 28.63 0.19 18.42
CA PRO A 562 28.49 -0.96 17.54
C PRO A 562 27.08 -1.59 17.58
N GLU A 563 26.34 -1.36 18.66
CA GLU A 563 24.93 -1.72 18.84
C GLU A 563 24.01 -0.95 17.87
N PHE A 564 24.42 0.25 17.46
CA PHE A 564 23.68 1.10 16.51
C PHE A 564 24.15 0.90 15.07
N SER A 565 25.47 0.95 14.82
CA SER A 565 26.03 0.82 13.46
C SER A 565 27.31 0.01 13.48
N ARG A 566 27.53 -0.81 12.44
CA ARG A 566 28.79 -1.55 12.28
C ARG A 566 29.96 -0.55 12.14
N PRO A 567 31.08 -0.74 12.87
CA PRO A 567 32.22 0.17 12.81
C PRO A 567 32.76 0.41 11.39
N GLU A 568 32.74 -0.62 10.53
CA GLU A 568 33.19 -0.52 9.14
C GLU A 568 32.34 0.46 8.33
N VAL A 569 31.01 0.36 8.46
CA VAL A 569 30.07 1.28 7.80
C VAL A 569 30.27 2.70 8.33
N ALA A 570 30.42 2.86 9.64
CA ALA A 570 30.66 4.16 10.25
C ALA A 570 31.98 4.81 9.77
N ARG A 571 33.05 4.04 9.56
CA ARG A 571 34.33 4.57 9.04
C ARG A 571 34.17 5.12 7.62
N ILE A 572 33.45 4.43 6.74
CA ILE A 572 33.17 4.90 5.37
C ILE A 572 32.42 6.24 5.42
N LEU A 573 31.44 6.36 6.32
CA LEU A 573 30.68 7.60 6.50
C LEU A 573 31.55 8.75 7.03
N ILE A 574 32.40 8.49 8.02
CA ILE A 574 33.34 9.49 8.55
C ILE A 574 34.30 9.98 7.47
N GLU A 575 34.87 9.06 6.69
CA GLU A 575 35.78 9.40 5.58
C GLU A 575 35.10 10.32 4.56
N SER A 576 33.87 10.02 4.17
CA SER A 576 33.12 10.84 3.20
C SER A 576 32.78 12.24 3.71
N MET A 577 32.54 12.39 5.02
CA MET A 577 32.26 13.69 5.62
C MET A 577 33.51 14.56 5.68
N ARG A 578 34.69 13.95 5.86
CA ARG A 578 35.98 14.67 5.85
C ARG A 578 36.43 15.11 4.46
N SER A 579 36.05 14.39 3.41
CA SER A 579 36.38 14.77 2.03
C SER A 579 35.45 15.84 1.46
N SER A 580 34.29 16.07 2.09
CA SER A 580 33.28 17.04 1.65
C SER A 580 33.41 18.41 2.35
N SER A 581 34.22 18.49 3.41
CA SER A 581 34.61 19.70 4.14
C SER A 581 35.94 20.22 3.63
#